data_AF-A0A1A3QMC8-F1
#
_entry.id   AF-A0A1A3QMC8-F1
#
_cell.length_a   1.000
_cell.length_b   1.000
_cell.length_c   1.000
_cell.angle_alpha   90.00
_cell.angle_beta   90.00
_cell.angle_gamma   90.00
#
_symmetry.space_group_name_H-M   'P 1'
#
loop_
_entity.id
_entity.type
_entity.pdbx_description
1 polymer ?
#
loop_
_entity_poly.entity_id
_entity_poly.type
_entity_poly.pdbx_seq_one_letter_code
_entity_poly.pdbx_strand_id
1 'polypeptide(L)'
;MRSADLTAAARIRDAAIEQFGEHGFGVGLRAIAEAAGVSAALVIHHFGSKEGLRNACDEYIAEEIRDTKSETIKSNDPATWFARLAEIEEFAPMTAYLVRSMQTGGDLAKMLWQRMIDNVEQYMEEGVRAGTVKPSRDPKARAKYLGITGGGALLLYIQMHDTPTDLRAVLRDYARDMILPALELYTEGLMVDRTMYDAFLAAEDQGESHAG
;
A
#
# COMPACT_ATOMS: atom_id res chain seq x y z
N MET A 1 -15.51 -23.41 17.80
CA MET A 1 -16.15 -22.16 17.33
C MET A 1 -15.11 -21.11 16.92
N ARG A 2 -14.24 -20.63 17.82
CA ARG A 2 -13.28 -19.53 17.54
C ARG A 2 -12.48 -19.61 16.23
N SER A 3 -11.98 -20.79 15.83
CA SER A 3 -11.25 -20.95 14.55
C SER A 3 -12.16 -20.82 13.32
N ALA A 4 -13.34 -21.43 13.34
CA ALA A 4 -14.32 -21.30 12.26
C ALA A 4 -14.85 -19.86 12.15
N ASP A 5 -15.05 -19.18 13.28
CA ASP A 5 -15.47 -17.78 13.33
C ASP A 5 -14.40 -16.83 12.72
N LEU A 6 -13.11 -17.11 12.97
CA LEU A 6 -12.01 -16.39 12.34
C LEU A 6 -11.98 -16.60 10.82
N THR A 7 -12.21 -17.84 10.36
CA THR A 7 -12.28 -18.11 8.91
C THR A 7 -13.50 -17.46 8.26
N ALA A 8 -14.63 -17.36 8.95
CA ALA A 8 -15.83 -16.70 8.44
C ALA A 8 -15.60 -15.19 8.31
N ALA A 9 -15.01 -14.55 9.32
CA ALA A 9 -14.66 -13.13 9.27
C ALA A 9 -13.69 -12.83 8.11
N ALA A 10 -12.64 -13.65 7.93
CA ALA A 10 -11.70 -13.50 6.81
C ALA A 10 -12.41 -13.60 5.45
N ARG A 11 -13.23 -14.65 5.23
CA ARG A 11 -13.99 -14.79 3.97
C ARG A 11 -14.91 -13.60 3.69
N ILE A 12 -15.57 -13.07 4.71
CA ILE A 12 -16.45 -11.89 4.56
C ILE A 12 -15.63 -10.66 4.16
N ARG A 13 -14.48 -10.44 4.81
CA ARG A 13 -13.58 -9.33 4.50
C ARG A 13 -13.04 -9.44 3.07
N ASP A 14 -12.57 -10.62 2.67
CA ASP A 14 -11.98 -10.82 1.34
C ASP A 14 -13.03 -10.60 0.24
N ALA A 15 -14.24 -11.15 0.42
CA ALA A 15 -15.37 -10.86 -0.46
C ALA A 15 -15.74 -9.38 -0.45
N ALA A 16 -15.67 -8.70 0.69
CA ALA A 16 -15.92 -7.26 0.76
C ALA A 16 -14.89 -6.46 -0.03
N ILE A 17 -13.60 -6.80 0.05
CA ILE A 17 -12.52 -6.14 -0.69
C ILE A 17 -12.77 -6.26 -2.20
N GLU A 18 -13.08 -7.45 -2.69
CA GLU A 18 -13.44 -7.69 -4.09
C GLU A 18 -14.67 -6.87 -4.49
N GLN A 19 -15.77 -7.00 -3.75
CA GLN A 19 -17.03 -6.33 -4.07
C GLN A 19 -16.91 -4.80 -4.02
N PHE A 20 -16.19 -4.25 -3.06
CA PHE A 20 -15.93 -2.82 -2.98
C PHE A 20 -15.00 -2.33 -4.09
N GLY A 21 -13.98 -3.11 -4.47
CA GLY A 21 -13.09 -2.78 -5.58
C GLY A 21 -13.82 -2.74 -6.92
N GLU A 22 -14.61 -3.77 -7.22
CA GLU A 22 -15.33 -3.92 -8.49
C GLU A 22 -16.50 -2.93 -8.59
N HIS A 23 -17.40 -2.96 -7.60
CA HIS A 23 -18.70 -2.30 -7.65
C HIS A 23 -18.76 -0.98 -6.86
N GLY A 24 -17.67 -0.61 -6.18
CA GLY A 24 -17.60 0.58 -5.33
C GLY A 24 -18.30 0.41 -3.98
N PHE A 25 -18.16 1.41 -3.12
CA PHE A 25 -18.72 1.38 -1.75
C PHE A 25 -20.25 1.48 -1.69
N GLY A 26 -20.95 1.57 -2.83
CA GLY A 26 -22.41 1.50 -2.89
C GLY A 26 -22.98 0.10 -2.65
N VAL A 27 -22.20 -0.95 -2.91
CA VAL A 27 -22.66 -2.36 -2.84
C VAL A 27 -23.30 -2.71 -1.48
N GLY A 28 -24.44 -3.40 -1.51
CA GLY A 28 -25.18 -3.75 -0.30
C GLY A 28 -24.56 -4.92 0.48
N LEU A 29 -24.72 -4.93 1.81
CA LEU A 29 -24.23 -6.03 2.67
C LEU A 29 -24.77 -7.41 2.27
N ARG A 30 -25.96 -7.48 1.65
CA ARG A 30 -26.51 -8.74 1.14
C ARG A 30 -25.68 -9.32 -0.01
N ALA A 31 -25.25 -8.49 -0.95
CA ALA A 31 -24.39 -8.93 -2.06
C ALA A 31 -23.01 -9.39 -1.56
N ILE A 32 -22.44 -8.68 -0.59
CA ILE A 32 -21.19 -9.11 0.06
C ILE A 32 -21.38 -10.46 0.78
N ALA A 33 -22.48 -10.62 1.53
CA ALA A 33 -22.76 -11.87 2.24
C ALA A 33 -22.94 -13.05 1.28
N GLU A 34 -23.63 -12.82 0.16
CA GLU A 34 -23.81 -13.80 -0.91
C GLU A 34 -22.47 -14.20 -1.53
N ALA A 35 -21.62 -13.23 -1.88
CA ALA A 35 -20.27 -13.47 -2.39
C ALA A 35 -19.40 -14.25 -1.39
N ALA A 36 -19.55 -13.97 -0.09
CA ALA A 36 -18.84 -14.68 0.98
C ALA A 36 -19.45 -16.05 1.34
N GLY A 37 -20.59 -16.43 0.75
CA GLY A 37 -21.29 -17.68 1.06
C GLY A 37 -21.87 -17.74 2.48
N VAL A 38 -22.28 -16.60 3.05
CA VAL A 38 -22.81 -16.49 4.41
C VAL A 38 -24.12 -15.70 4.46
N SER A 39 -24.77 -15.65 5.63
CA SER A 39 -25.95 -14.79 5.83
C SER A 39 -25.53 -13.33 6.10
N ALA A 40 -26.37 -12.38 5.67
CA ALA A 40 -26.16 -10.96 5.99
C ALA A 40 -26.16 -10.69 7.51
N ALA A 41 -26.88 -11.50 8.29
CA ALA A 41 -26.85 -11.44 9.74
C ALA A 41 -25.47 -11.79 10.31
N LEU A 42 -24.75 -12.75 9.71
CA LEU A 42 -23.39 -13.10 10.12
C LEU A 42 -22.38 -11.98 9.82
N VAL A 43 -22.56 -11.25 8.71
CA VAL A 43 -21.76 -10.05 8.41
C VAL A 43 -21.93 -8.98 9.49
N ILE A 44 -23.17 -8.66 9.85
CA ILE A 44 -23.46 -7.71 10.94
C ILE A 44 -22.93 -8.23 12.29
N HIS A 45 -23.02 -9.54 12.54
CA HIS A 45 -22.48 -10.11 13.77
C HIS A 45 -20.97 -9.90 13.92
N HIS A 46 -20.19 -10.08 12.84
CA HIS A 46 -18.73 -9.90 12.88
C HIS A 46 -18.27 -8.44 12.85
N PHE A 47 -18.93 -7.60 12.04
CA PHE A 47 -18.41 -6.27 11.72
C PHE A 47 -19.27 -5.12 12.26
N GLY A 48 -20.45 -5.42 12.82
CA GLY A 48 -21.39 -4.46 13.39
C GLY A 48 -22.16 -3.64 12.35
N SER A 49 -21.46 -3.07 11.36
CA SER A 49 -22.03 -2.25 10.31
C SER A 49 -21.25 -2.37 9.00
N LYS A 50 -21.77 -1.79 7.92
CA LYS A 50 -21.03 -1.67 6.65
C LYS A 50 -19.79 -0.80 6.77
N GLU A 51 -19.86 0.23 7.61
CA GLU A 51 -18.70 1.07 7.93
C GLU A 51 -17.67 0.29 8.74
N GLY A 52 -18.09 -0.49 9.74
CA GLY A 52 -17.19 -1.38 10.49
C GLY A 52 -16.51 -2.43 9.59
N LEU A 53 -17.24 -2.97 8.61
CA LEU A 53 -16.66 -3.86 7.60
C LEU A 53 -15.65 -3.13 6.71
N ARG A 54 -15.95 -1.91 6.28
CA ARG A 54 -15.01 -1.08 5.51
C ARG A 54 -13.74 -0.80 6.30
N ASN A 55 -13.86 -0.42 7.58
CA ASN A 55 -12.71 -0.20 8.45
C ASN A 55 -11.86 -1.47 8.57
N ALA A 56 -12.48 -2.64 8.76
CA ALA A 56 -11.73 -3.90 8.81
C ALA A 56 -11.03 -4.24 7.48
N CYS A 57 -11.60 -3.85 6.33
CA CYS A 57 -10.93 -3.96 5.03
C CYS A 57 -9.73 -3.01 4.94
N ASP A 58 -9.90 -1.74 5.33
CA ASP A 58 -8.83 -0.73 5.35
C ASP A 58 -7.66 -1.17 6.25
N GLU A 59 -7.95 -1.67 7.45
CA GLU A 59 -6.95 -2.17 8.40
C GLU A 59 -6.17 -3.35 7.81
N TYR A 60 -6.89 -4.33 7.26
CA TYR A 60 -6.26 -5.51 6.68
C TYR A 60 -5.37 -5.17 5.48
N ILE A 61 -5.84 -4.34 4.55
CA ILE A 61 -5.05 -3.95 3.37
C ILE A 61 -3.77 -3.22 3.80
N ALA A 62 -3.87 -2.32 4.77
CA ALA A 62 -2.71 -1.60 5.28
C ALA A 62 -1.68 -2.55 5.93
N GLU A 63 -2.15 -3.57 6.67
CA GLU A 63 -1.31 -4.59 7.31
C GLU A 63 -0.67 -5.54 6.29
N GLU A 64 -1.45 -6.08 5.35
CA GLU A 64 -0.97 -6.99 4.32
C GLU A 64 0.15 -6.37 3.47
N ILE A 65 -0.03 -5.10 3.06
CA ILE A 65 0.99 -4.35 2.31
C ILE A 65 2.23 -4.12 3.17
N ARG A 66 2.06 -3.71 4.44
CA ARG A 66 3.16 -3.48 5.37
C ARG A 66 3.98 -4.76 5.56
N ASP A 67 3.32 -5.88 5.81
CA ASP A 67 3.97 -7.15 6.13
C ASP A 67 4.70 -7.72 4.91
N THR A 68 4.08 -7.67 3.72
CA THR A 68 4.74 -8.03 2.45
C THR A 68 5.98 -7.17 2.20
N LYS A 69 5.88 -5.85 2.40
CA LYS A 69 7.01 -4.92 2.21
C LYS A 69 8.10 -5.14 3.25
N SER A 70 7.72 -5.36 4.50
CA SER A 70 8.61 -5.65 5.62
C SER A 70 9.43 -6.92 5.35
N GLU A 71 8.79 -8.01 4.94
CA GLU A 71 9.50 -9.26 4.61
C GLU A 71 10.51 -9.06 3.49
N THR A 72 10.09 -8.41 2.40
CA THR A 72 10.94 -8.17 1.23
C THR A 72 12.11 -7.25 1.58
N ILE A 73 11.85 -6.12 2.25
CA ILE A 73 12.86 -5.11 2.52
C ILE A 73 13.91 -5.60 3.53
N LYS A 74 13.57 -6.53 4.43
CA LYS A 74 14.54 -7.14 5.36
C LYS A 74 15.42 -8.20 4.71
N SER A 75 15.06 -8.70 3.53
CA SER A 75 15.76 -9.79 2.84
C SER A 75 16.79 -9.24 1.85
N ASN A 76 18.04 -9.72 1.95
CA ASN A 76 19.07 -9.54 0.93
C ASN A 76 19.15 -10.71 -0.05
N ASP A 77 18.24 -11.69 0.05
CA ASP A 77 18.13 -12.81 -0.86
C ASP A 77 17.28 -12.43 -2.08
N PRO A 78 17.83 -12.42 -3.31
CA PRO A 78 17.08 -12.12 -4.52
C PRO A 78 15.90 -13.08 -4.76
N ALA A 79 15.99 -14.34 -4.31
CA ALA A 79 14.90 -15.29 -4.52
C ALA A 79 13.62 -14.89 -3.77
N THR A 80 13.76 -14.32 -2.56
CA THR A 80 12.64 -13.71 -1.82
C THR A 80 11.96 -12.61 -2.64
N TRP A 81 12.75 -11.73 -3.27
CA TRP A 81 12.21 -10.64 -4.10
C TRP A 81 11.51 -11.17 -5.36
N PHE A 82 12.13 -12.11 -6.07
CA PHE A 82 11.54 -12.70 -7.28
C PHE A 82 10.26 -13.50 -6.98
N ALA A 83 10.19 -14.20 -5.86
CA ALA A 83 8.96 -14.89 -5.44
C ALA A 83 7.80 -13.89 -5.27
N ARG A 84 8.04 -12.76 -4.58
CA ARG A 84 7.03 -11.71 -4.42
C ARG A 84 6.62 -11.04 -5.73
N LEU A 85 7.53 -10.94 -6.69
CA LEU A 85 7.19 -10.43 -8.02
C LEU A 85 6.39 -11.42 -8.85
N ALA A 86 6.62 -12.73 -8.69
CA ALA A 86 5.82 -13.75 -9.35
C ALA A 86 4.35 -13.73 -8.90
N GLU A 87 4.10 -13.31 -7.66
CA GLU A 87 2.77 -13.21 -7.04
C GLU A 87 2.12 -11.82 -7.22
N ILE A 88 2.73 -10.90 -7.98
CA ILE A 88 2.29 -9.49 -7.97
C ILE A 88 0.83 -9.29 -8.43
N GLU A 89 0.34 -10.14 -9.33
CA GLU A 89 -1.04 -10.07 -9.82
C GLU A 89 -2.08 -10.42 -8.76
N GLU A 90 -1.68 -11.11 -7.69
CA GLU A 90 -2.56 -11.44 -6.56
C GLU A 90 -2.97 -10.19 -5.76
N PHE A 91 -2.22 -9.09 -5.88
CA PHE A 91 -2.55 -7.79 -5.28
C PHE A 91 -3.63 -7.01 -6.05
N ALA A 92 -4.15 -7.55 -7.17
CA ALA A 92 -5.15 -6.86 -7.99
C ALA A 92 -6.45 -6.49 -7.23
N PRO A 93 -7.06 -7.37 -6.41
CA PRO A 93 -8.27 -7.01 -5.64
C PRO A 93 -8.02 -5.87 -4.65
N MET A 94 -6.88 -5.91 -3.94
CA MET A 94 -6.49 -4.83 -3.01
C MET A 94 -6.24 -3.53 -3.76
N THR A 95 -5.61 -3.60 -4.94
CA THR A 95 -5.37 -2.42 -5.79
C THR A 95 -6.69 -1.83 -6.28
N ALA A 96 -7.66 -2.65 -6.66
CA ALA A 96 -9.01 -2.21 -7.04
C ALA A 96 -9.66 -1.43 -5.89
N TYR A 97 -9.61 -2.00 -4.69
CA TYR A 97 -10.11 -1.38 -3.48
C TYR A 97 -9.43 -0.03 -3.19
N LEU A 98 -8.11 0.03 -3.27
CA LEU A 98 -7.34 1.26 -3.05
C LEU A 98 -7.70 2.36 -4.04
N VAL A 99 -7.81 2.02 -5.33
CA VAL A 99 -8.27 2.96 -6.37
C VAL A 99 -9.66 3.50 -6.04
N ARG A 100 -10.59 2.63 -5.62
CA ARG A 100 -11.94 3.05 -5.21
C ARG A 100 -11.93 3.93 -3.97
N SER A 101 -11.08 3.61 -2.99
CA SER A 101 -10.89 4.42 -1.79
C SER A 101 -10.42 5.83 -2.13
N MET A 102 -9.43 5.94 -3.03
CA MET A 102 -8.92 7.22 -3.52
C MET A 102 -9.99 8.03 -4.28
N GLN A 103 -10.74 7.39 -5.20
CA GLN A 103 -11.78 8.05 -5.99
C GLN A 103 -12.95 8.56 -5.13
N THR A 104 -13.33 7.78 -4.12
CA THR A 104 -14.45 8.12 -3.23
C THR A 104 -14.05 9.21 -2.23
N GLY A 105 -12.79 9.20 -1.79
CA GLY A 105 -12.28 10.11 -0.78
C GLY A 105 -12.99 9.96 0.57
N GLY A 106 -13.11 11.08 1.29
CA GLY A 106 -13.64 11.12 2.65
C GLY A 106 -12.60 10.75 3.71
N ASP A 107 -13.01 10.81 4.97
CA ASP A 107 -12.05 10.70 6.09
C ASP A 107 -11.49 9.28 6.26
N LEU A 108 -12.27 8.23 5.99
CA LEU A 108 -11.78 6.86 5.97
C LEU A 108 -10.68 6.65 4.92
N ALA A 109 -10.85 7.20 3.70
CA ALA A 109 -9.81 7.12 2.69
C ALA A 109 -8.54 7.84 3.14
N LYS A 110 -8.66 9.06 3.67
CA LYS A 110 -7.50 9.81 4.21
C LYS A 110 -6.78 9.03 5.32
N MET A 111 -7.53 8.42 6.22
CA MET A 111 -6.97 7.60 7.31
C MET A 111 -6.21 6.40 6.77
N LEU A 112 -6.75 5.69 5.77
CA LEU A 112 -6.07 4.57 5.12
C LEU A 112 -4.74 5.01 4.48
N TRP A 113 -4.75 6.08 3.68
CA TRP A 113 -3.53 6.58 3.04
C TRP A 113 -2.50 7.08 4.05
N GLN A 114 -2.94 7.78 5.11
CA GLN A 114 -2.04 8.20 6.18
C GLN A 114 -1.42 6.99 6.89
N ARG A 115 -2.21 5.97 7.22
CA ARG A 115 -1.71 4.72 7.82
C ARG A 115 -0.70 4.02 6.92
N MET A 116 -0.95 3.95 5.61
CA MET A 116 0.01 3.35 4.68
C MET A 116 1.31 4.16 4.59
N ILE A 117 1.25 5.50 4.64
CA ILE A 117 2.44 6.37 4.71
C ILE A 117 3.21 6.11 6.01
N ASP A 118 2.52 6.02 7.15
CA ASP A 118 3.14 5.73 8.44
C ASP A 118 3.78 4.32 8.46
N ASN A 119 3.18 3.35 7.77
CA ASN A 119 3.75 2.01 7.59
C ASN A 119 5.07 2.03 6.81
N VAL A 120 5.27 2.99 5.88
CA VAL A 120 6.54 3.15 5.16
C VAL A 120 7.69 3.43 6.11
N GLU A 121 7.47 4.29 7.10
CA GLU A 121 8.48 4.60 8.10
C GLU A 121 8.91 3.33 8.85
N GLN A 122 7.93 2.52 9.26
CA GLN A 122 8.17 1.29 10.02
C GLN A 122 8.98 0.27 9.22
N TYR A 123 8.55 -0.12 8.01
CA TYR A 123 9.29 -1.15 7.27
C TYR A 123 10.65 -0.63 6.75
N MET A 124 10.80 0.68 6.54
CA MET A 124 12.11 1.26 6.23
C MET A 124 13.06 1.22 7.42
N GLU A 125 12.58 1.48 8.63
CA GLU A 125 13.38 1.31 9.85
C GLU A 125 13.81 -0.16 10.03
N GLU A 126 12.89 -1.10 9.77
CA GLU A 126 13.19 -2.53 9.78
C GLU A 126 14.30 -2.90 8.77
N GLY A 127 14.25 -2.36 7.55
CA GLY A 127 15.30 -2.54 6.54
C GLY A 127 16.65 -1.92 6.95
N VAL A 128 16.64 -0.73 7.57
CA VAL A 128 17.86 -0.12 8.12
C VAL A 128 18.47 -1.01 9.21
N ARG A 129 17.64 -1.54 10.11
CA ARG A 129 18.08 -2.46 11.18
C ARG A 129 18.63 -3.78 10.62
N ALA A 130 18.05 -4.28 9.53
CA ALA A 130 18.51 -5.47 8.82
C ALA A 130 19.76 -5.22 7.94
N GLY A 131 20.17 -3.96 7.75
CA GLY A 131 21.33 -3.60 6.93
C GLY A 131 21.07 -3.62 5.41
N THR A 132 19.81 -3.70 4.98
CA THR A 132 19.40 -3.70 3.56
C THR A 132 19.08 -2.30 3.04
N VAL A 133 18.84 -1.33 3.92
CA VAL A 133 18.52 0.06 3.57
C VAL A 133 19.49 1.02 4.26
N LYS A 134 19.96 2.04 3.53
CA LYS A 134 20.83 3.10 4.10
C LYS A 134 20.07 3.89 5.19
N PRO A 135 20.70 4.29 6.31
CA PRO A 135 20.06 5.22 7.25
C PRO A 135 19.75 6.58 6.59
N SER A 136 18.84 7.35 7.16
CA SER A 136 18.44 8.69 6.67
C SER A 136 18.78 9.76 7.69
N ARG A 137 19.06 10.99 7.23
CA ARG A 137 19.07 12.19 8.10
C ARG A 137 17.70 12.43 8.72
N ASP A 138 16.65 12.26 7.91
CA ASP A 138 15.25 12.37 8.32
C ASP A 138 14.50 11.13 7.80
N PRO A 139 14.34 10.09 8.64
CA PRO A 139 13.62 8.86 8.25
C PRO A 139 12.15 9.11 7.92
N LYS A 140 11.49 10.00 8.66
CA LYS A 140 10.06 10.30 8.51
C LYS A 140 9.78 11.05 7.21
N ALA A 141 10.56 12.08 6.90
CA ALA A 141 10.45 12.78 5.62
C ALA A 141 10.73 11.87 4.42
N ARG A 142 11.76 11.00 4.53
CA ARG A 142 12.08 10.02 3.48
C ARG A 142 10.94 9.03 3.25
N ALA A 143 10.35 8.50 4.34
CA ALA A 143 9.21 7.59 4.26
C ALA A 143 7.99 8.26 3.62
N LYS A 144 7.66 9.49 4.03
CA LYS A 144 6.59 10.28 3.42
C LYS A 144 6.82 10.51 1.93
N TYR A 145 8.03 10.91 1.54
CA TYR A 145 8.39 11.10 0.13
C TYR A 145 8.16 9.82 -0.67
N LEU A 146 8.74 8.70 -0.23
CA LEU A 146 8.64 7.41 -0.93
C LEU A 146 7.20 6.87 -0.99
N GLY A 147 6.43 7.01 0.09
CA GLY A 147 5.03 6.63 0.11
C GLY A 147 4.20 7.42 -0.90
N ILE A 148 4.38 8.73 -0.96
CA ILE A 148 3.67 9.62 -1.90
C ILE A 148 4.10 9.35 -3.34
N THR A 149 5.41 9.31 -3.62
CA THR A 149 5.89 9.13 -5.00
C THR A 149 5.61 7.73 -5.52
N GLY A 150 5.77 6.69 -4.70
CA GLY A 150 5.49 5.31 -5.08
C GLY A 150 4.00 5.06 -5.30
N GLY A 151 3.14 5.46 -4.35
CA GLY A 151 1.69 5.33 -4.49
C GLY A 151 1.13 6.18 -5.62
N GLY A 152 1.60 7.42 -5.75
CA GLY A 152 1.22 8.33 -6.83
C GLY A 152 1.64 7.82 -8.21
N ALA A 153 2.85 7.26 -8.35
CA ALA A 153 3.31 6.67 -9.60
C ALA A 153 2.44 5.47 -10.02
N LEU A 154 2.09 4.58 -9.09
CA LEU A 154 1.19 3.45 -9.39
C LEU A 154 -0.19 3.94 -9.86
N LEU A 155 -0.79 4.91 -9.16
CA LEU A 155 -2.09 5.47 -9.55
C LEU A 155 -2.05 6.14 -10.94
N LEU A 156 -0.98 6.88 -11.23
CA LEU A 156 -0.78 7.49 -12.55
C LEU A 156 -0.57 6.43 -13.63
N TYR A 157 0.20 5.38 -13.34
CA TYR A 157 0.44 4.28 -14.27
C TYR A 157 -0.85 3.53 -14.60
N ILE A 158 -1.69 3.22 -13.59
CA ILE A 158 -3.03 2.64 -13.81
C ILE A 158 -3.86 3.53 -14.75
N GLN A 159 -3.89 4.84 -14.50
CA GLN A 159 -4.68 5.79 -15.30
C GLN A 159 -4.21 5.88 -16.76
N MET A 160 -2.92 5.66 -17.02
CA MET A 160 -2.30 5.77 -18.34
C MET A 160 -2.19 4.43 -19.08
N HIS A 161 -2.52 3.32 -18.43
CA HIS A 161 -2.43 1.98 -19.01
C HIS A 161 -3.48 1.77 -20.12
N ASP A 162 -3.17 0.93 -21.10
CA ASP A 162 -4.08 0.60 -22.21
C ASP A 162 -5.37 -0.09 -21.72
N THR A 163 -5.26 -0.87 -20.64
CA THR A 163 -6.36 -1.60 -20.00
C THR A 163 -6.47 -1.25 -18.50
N PRO A 164 -6.90 -0.03 -18.14
CA PRO A 164 -6.83 0.49 -16.77
C PRO A 164 -7.71 -0.27 -15.75
N THR A 165 -8.66 -1.08 -16.22
CA THR A 165 -9.52 -1.93 -15.41
C THR A 165 -9.00 -3.35 -15.23
N ASP A 166 -8.07 -3.82 -16.07
CA ASP A 166 -7.42 -5.11 -15.92
C ASP A 166 -6.20 -4.97 -15.00
N LEU A 167 -6.47 -4.90 -13.69
CA LEU A 167 -5.42 -4.63 -12.70
C LEU A 167 -4.37 -5.73 -12.61
N ARG A 168 -4.67 -6.95 -13.05
CA ARG A 168 -3.66 -8.02 -13.14
C ARG A 168 -2.65 -7.68 -14.25
N ALA A 169 -3.12 -7.32 -15.43
CA ALA A 169 -2.25 -6.86 -16.51
C ALA A 169 -1.47 -5.61 -16.10
N VAL A 170 -2.15 -4.61 -15.51
CA VAL A 170 -1.50 -3.39 -15.05
C VAL A 170 -0.36 -3.67 -14.06
N LEU A 171 -0.58 -4.52 -13.05
CA LEU A 171 0.46 -4.84 -12.07
C LEU A 171 1.63 -5.60 -12.68
N ARG A 172 1.37 -6.52 -13.61
CA ARG A 172 2.40 -7.24 -14.37
C ARG A 172 3.27 -6.28 -15.19
N ASP A 173 2.64 -5.35 -15.90
CA ASP A 173 3.35 -4.39 -16.75
C ASP A 173 4.06 -3.32 -15.91
N TYR A 174 3.45 -2.87 -14.80
CA TYR A 174 4.11 -1.99 -13.83
C TYR A 174 5.38 -2.63 -13.26
N ALA A 175 5.34 -3.92 -12.90
CA ALA A 175 6.53 -4.64 -12.46
C ALA A 175 7.62 -4.66 -13.52
N ARG A 176 7.24 -4.94 -14.78
CA ARG A 176 8.19 -4.99 -15.91
C ARG A 176 8.84 -3.63 -16.15
N ASP A 177 8.05 -2.57 -16.14
CA ASP A 177 8.50 -1.25 -16.58
C ASP A 177 9.22 -0.48 -15.46
N MET A 178 8.79 -0.64 -14.21
CA MET A 178 9.19 0.28 -13.12
C MET A 178 10.25 -0.31 -12.19
N ILE A 179 10.40 -1.63 -12.08
CA ILE A 179 11.28 -2.23 -11.07
C ILE A 179 12.74 -1.95 -11.37
N LEU A 180 13.21 -2.24 -12.58
CA LEU A 180 14.63 -2.12 -12.91
C LEU A 180 15.12 -0.66 -12.83
N PRO A 181 14.42 0.35 -13.40
CA PRO A 181 14.80 1.75 -13.24
C PRO A 181 14.74 2.22 -11.78
N ALA A 182 13.77 1.73 -10.99
CA ALA A 182 13.71 2.05 -9.56
C ALA A 182 14.90 1.48 -8.78
N LEU A 183 15.30 0.24 -9.07
CA LEU A 183 16.47 -0.38 -8.44
C LEU A 183 17.77 0.35 -8.77
N GLU A 184 17.96 0.75 -10.03
CA GLU A 184 19.08 1.59 -10.45
C GLU A 184 19.11 2.88 -9.62
N LEU A 185 18.00 3.63 -9.61
CA LEU A 185 17.89 4.90 -8.89
C LEU A 185 18.12 4.74 -7.38
N TYR A 186 17.58 3.70 -6.75
CA TYR A 186 17.71 3.46 -5.31
C TYR A 186 19.10 2.97 -4.90
N THR A 187 19.85 2.35 -5.82
CA THR A 187 21.19 1.85 -5.56
C THR A 187 22.24 2.91 -5.84
N GLU A 188 22.18 3.50 -7.03
CA GLU A 188 23.21 4.37 -7.59
C GLU A 188 22.93 5.87 -7.35
N GLY A 189 21.67 6.24 -7.14
CA GLY A 189 21.23 7.64 -7.11
C GLY A 189 21.06 8.22 -8.51
N LEU A 190 20.66 9.49 -8.58
CA LEU A 190 20.44 10.21 -9.86
C LEU A 190 21.48 11.30 -10.12
N MET A 191 21.79 12.07 -9.07
CA MET A 191 22.68 13.21 -9.16
C MET A 191 24.13 12.73 -9.14
N VAL A 192 24.98 13.34 -9.95
CA VAL A 192 26.41 12.97 -10.05
C VAL A 192 27.22 13.31 -8.79
N ASP A 193 26.73 14.25 -7.98
CA ASP A 193 27.33 14.67 -6.72
C ASP A 193 26.29 15.29 -5.77
N ARG A 194 26.75 15.74 -4.59
CA ARG A 194 25.92 16.29 -3.51
C ARG A 194 25.65 17.79 -3.60
N THR A 195 26.15 18.50 -4.62
CA THR A 195 26.13 19.97 -4.69
C THR A 195 24.74 20.54 -4.41
N MET A 196 23.70 20.00 -5.06
CA MET A 196 22.32 20.47 -4.86
C MET A 196 21.76 20.07 -3.50
N TYR A 197 22.10 18.89 -2.98
CA TYR A 197 21.61 18.44 -1.68
C TYR A 197 22.18 19.31 -0.55
N ASP A 198 23.50 19.55 -0.56
CA ASP A 198 24.17 20.33 0.47
C ASP A 198 23.75 21.81 0.42
N ALA A 199 23.45 22.36 -0.77
CA ALA A 199 22.93 23.73 -0.91
C ALA A 199 21.55 23.91 -0.27
N PHE A 200 20.63 22.95 -0.44
CA PHE A 200 19.29 23.02 0.17
C PHE A 200 19.31 22.74 1.67
N LEU A 201 20.20 21.85 2.15
CA LEU A 201 20.41 21.64 3.59
C LEU A 201 20.85 22.94 4.28
N ALA A 202 21.83 23.64 3.71
CA ALA A 202 22.31 24.89 4.28
C ALA A 202 21.23 25.99 4.32
N ALA A 203 20.29 25.98 3.37
CA ALA A 203 19.16 26.93 3.34
C ALA A 203 18.09 26.60 4.41
N GLU A 204 17.79 25.32 4.64
CA GLU A 204 16.89 24.89 5.73
C GLU A 204 17.44 25.29 7.10
N ASP A 205 18.70 24.98 7.38
CA ASP A 205 19.35 25.28 8.67
C ASP A 205 19.36 26.79 8.98
N GLN A 206 19.55 27.64 7.96
CA GLN A 206 19.48 29.10 8.09
C GLN A 206 18.05 29.58 8.37
N GLY A 207 17.05 29.01 7.71
CA GLY A 207 15.64 29.34 7.92
C GLY A 207 15.15 28.98 9.32
N GLU A 208 15.61 27.85 9.87
CA GLU A 208 15.33 27.46 11.26
C GLU A 208 16.00 28.40 12.28
N SER A 209 17.22 28.88 12.00
CA SER A 209 17.93 29.81 12.91
C SER A 209 17.27 31.19 13.04
N HIS A 210 16.49 31.61 12.05
CA HIS A 210 15.80 32.91 12.04
C HIS A 210 14.35 32.84 12.57
N ALA A 211 13.82 31.64 12.78
CA ALA A 211 12.46 31.41 13.29
C ALA A 211 12.41 31.08 14.80
N GLY A 212 13.58 30.98 15.46
CA GLY A 212 13.73 30.69 16.88
C GLY A 212 13.87 31.93 17.78
#